data_AF-A0A351J6E7-F1
#
_entry.id   AF-A0A351J6E7-F1
#
_cell.length_a   1.000
_cell.length_b   1.000
_cell.length_c   1.000
_cell.angle_alpha   90.00
_cell.angle_beta   90.00
_cell.angle_gamma   90.00
#
_symmetry.space_group_name_H-M   'P 1'
#
loop_
_entity.id
_entity.type
_entity.pdbx_description
1 polymer ?
#
loop_
_entity_poly.entity_id
_entity_poly.type
_entity_poly.pdbx_seq_one_letter_code
_entity_poly.pdbx_strand_id
1 'polypeptide(L)'
;REQKARSREIARLKGRFYVAAACSLPMLLAMILHLFGVKGFDWLMTGLVPFLLATPVQFYSGAQFYVGAYRSLKSGSANMDVLVAMGTSAAYFYSVVITFTTSGHVYFESSAIIITLVLLGKLLEAAARGRTSEAIKKLMGLVPKTAWVIRNGQELEIAVAEVVPGDVVIVRPGERIPVDGQVLEGHSAVDESMLTGESLPVEKEPGDAVTGATINKNGLLKFRAEKTGKDTVLARIIRLVEEAQGSKAPIQRLADVISGYFVPAVLGIAVLTFIIWYILTGEFATALINFTSVLVIACPCALGLATPTAIMVGTGKGAENGILFKGGEHLERAHSLTAIILDKTGTITKGEPQVTDVRVCGADAGAGAGAGAGAEGCAGTDADAEGRLLRLAAAVEKNSEHPLAQAIVIKARDNGITIPEATSFEALPGYGVAAIVEGQTLLIGNTRLMESKGIAAEAFQEQR
;
A
#
# COMPACT_ATOMS: atom_id res chain seq x y z
N ARG A 1 12.62 -11.60 3.43
CA ARG A 1 12.79 -13.03 3.03
C ARG A 1 12.16 -13.30 1.67
N GLU A 2 10.96 -12.79 1.42
CA GLU A 2 10.23 -12.89 0.15
C GLU A 2 11.01 -12.35 -1.07
N GLN A 3 11.72 -11.23 -0.93
CA GLN A 3 12.60 -10.70 -1.99
C GLN A 3 13.73 -11.65 -2.40
N LYS A 4 14.37 -12.35 -1.44
CA LYS A 4 15.41 -13.34 -1.74
C LYS A 4 14.82 -14.58 -2.42
N ALA A 5 13.59 -14.95 -2.10
CA ALA A 5 12.89 -16.04 -2.78
C ALA A 5 12.56 -15.63 -4.24
N ARG A 6 12.10 -14.39 -4.44
CA ARG A 6 11.72 -13.86 -5.75
C ARG A 6 12.89 -13.62 -6.69
N SER A 7 14.01 -13.10 -6.19
CA SER A 7 15.23 -12.95 -6.99
C SER A 7 15.80 -14.30 -7.42
N ARG A 8 15.73 -15.31 -6.53
CA ARG A 8 16.09 -16.70 -6.86
C ARG A 8 15.15 -17.30 -7.92
N GLU A 9 13.85 -17.02 -7.84
CA GLU A 9 12.88 -17.45 -8.84
C GLU A 9 13.17 -16.86 -10.22
N ILE A 10 13.39 -15.54 -10.32
CA ILE A 10 13.75 -14.86 -11.57
C ILE A 10 15.08 -15.41 -12.12
N ALA A 11 16.09 -15.60 -11.26
CA ALA A 11 17.37 -16.15 -11.68
C ALA A 11 17.23 -17.58 -12.25
N ARG A 12 16.38 -18.41 -11.63
CA ARG A 12 16.08 -19.77 -12.11
C ARG A 12 15.34 -19.75 -13.45
N LEU A 13 14.36 -18.85 -13.62
CA LEU A 13 13.64 -18.67 -14.89
C LEU A 13 14.57 -18.19 -16.00
N LYS A 14 15.46 -17.22 -15.70
CA LYS A 14 16.50 -16.75 -16.64
C LYS A 14 17.40 -17.90 -17.08
N GLY A 15 17.94 -18.67 -16.15
CA GLY A 15 18.80 -19.82 -16.47
C GLY A 15 18.12 -20.83 -17.39
N ARG A 16 16.87 -21.20 -17.10
CA ARG A 16 16.07 -22.08 -17.96
C ARG A 16 15.77 -21.49 -19.32
N PHE A 17 15.41 -20.20 -19.38
CA PHE A 17 15.15 -19.50 -20.62
C PHE A 17 16.40 -19.43 -21.50
N TYR A 18 17.57 -19.09 -20.95
CA TYR A 18 18.80 -19.05 -21.73
C TYR A 18 19.18 -20.41 -22.31
N VAL A 19 19.03 -21.49 -21.54
CA VAL A 19 19.24 -22.85 -22.05
C VAL A 19 18.22 -23.18 -23.15
N ALA A 20 16.94 -22.87 -22.93
CA ALA A 20 15.89 -23.11 -23.91
C ALA A 20 16.14 -22.35 -25.22
N ALA A 21 16.43 -21.05 -25.11
CA ALA A 21 16.72 -20.17 -26.23
C ALA A 21 17.99 -20.61 -26.97
N ALA A 22 19.09 -20.92 -26.27
CA ALA A 22 20.34 -21.35 -26.90
C ALA A 22 20.16 -22.63 -27.72
N CYS A 23 19.32 -23.57 -27.27
CA CYS A 23 19.03 -24.80 -28.00
C CYS A 23 17.97 -24.63 -29.09
N SER A 24 16.95 -23.78 -28.90
CA SER A 24 15.84 -23.61 -29.85
C SER A 24 16.14 -22.57 -30.96
N LEU A 25 16.94 -21.53 -30.70
CA LEU A 25 17.25 -20.48 -31.69
C LEU A 25 17.90 -21.05 -32.95
N PRO A 26 18.90 -21.95 -32.86
CA PRO A 26 19.52 -22.53 -34.03
C PRO A 26 18.51 -23.26 -34.91
N MET A 27 17.59 -24.03 -34.30
CA MET A 27 16.54 -24.75 -35.02
C MET A 27 15.56 -23.79 -35.69
N LEU A 28 15.15 -22.73 -34.99
CA LEU A 28 14.33 -21.66 -35.56
C LEU A 28 15.03 -20.96 -36.73
N LEU A 29 16.33 -20.68 -36.60
CA LEU A 29 17.13 -20.05 -37.66
C LEU A 29 17.22 -20.97 -38.89
N ALA A 30 17.45 -22.27 -38.69
CA ALA A 30 17.47 -23.24 -39.78
C ALA A 30 16.12 -23.29 -40.52
N MET A 31 15.00 -23.25 -39.79
CA MET A 31 13.66 -23.17 -40.38
C MET A 31 13.48 -21.91 -41.24
N ILE A 32 13.94 -20.75 -40.77
CA ILE A 32 13.87 -19.49 -41.53
C ILE A 32 14.79 -19.54 -42.76
N LEU A 33 16.03 -20.00 -42.62
CA LEU A 33 16.98 -20.11 -43.73
C LEU A 33 16.48 -21.05 -44.82
N HIS A 34 15.85 -22.17 -44.45
CA HIS A 34 15.20 -23.08 -45.38
C HIS A 34 14.04 -22.39 -46.14
N LEU A 35 13.25 -21.54 -45.47
CA LEU A 35 12.19 -20.76 -46.12
C LEU A 35 12.74 -19.78 -47.18
N PHE A 36 13.93 -19.22 -46.97
CA PHE A 36 14.64 -18.37 -47.94
C PHE A 36 15.45 -19.17 -48.97
N GLY A 37 15.35 -20.50 -48.99
CA GLY A 37 16.02 -21.37 -49.96
C GLY A 37 17.52 -21.55 -49.73
N VAL A 38 18.04 -21.17 -48.56
CA VAL A 38 19.45 -21.36 -48.19
C VAL A 38 19.67 -22.81 -47.78
N LYS A 39 20.40 -23.57 -48.60
CA LYS A 39 20.73 -24.98 -48.36
C LYS A 39 21.95 -25.12 -47.43
N GLY A 40 22.05 -26.23 -46.70
CA GLY A 40 23.21 -26.56 -45.85
C GLY A 40 22.95 -26.54 -44.35
N PHE A 41 21.74 -26.18 -43.91
CA PHE A 41 21.31 -26.21 -42.51
C PHE A 41 20.28 -27.31 -42.21
N ASP A 42 20.02 -28.21 -43.17
CA ASP A 42 19.00 -29.26 -43.04
C ASP A 42 19.31 -30.26 -41.92
N TRP A 43 20.60 -30.41 -41.57
CA TRP A 43 21.05 -31.22 -40.43
C TRP A 43 20.57 -30.69 -39.07
N LEU A 44 20.14 -29.42 -38.98
CA LEU A 44 19.51 -28.86 -37.78
C LEU A 44 18.00 -29.15 -37.70
N MET A 45 17.40 -29.54 -38.82
CA MET A 45 15.96 -29.83 -38.95
C MET A 45 15.68 -31.32 -39.10
N THR A 46 16.69 -32.12 -39.43
CA THR A 46 16.56 -33.57 -39.67
C THR A 46 17.68 -34.35 -38.96
N GLY A 47 17.36 -35.56 -38.48
CA GLY A 47 18.33 -36.45 -37.83
C GLY A 47 18.53 -36.20 -36.32
N LEU A 48 19.70 -36.60 -35.82
CA LEU A 48 19.97 -36.67 -34.37
C LEU A 48 20.25 -35.32 -33.70
N VAL A 49 20.65 -34.30 -34.46
CA VAL A 49 20.98 -32.98 -33.90
C VAL A 49 19.75 -32.25 -33.34
N PRO A 50 18.62 -32.13 -34.05
CA PRO A 50 17.39 -31.57 -33.48
C PRO A 50 16.94 -32.32 -32.22
N PHE A 51 17.11 -33.65 -32.17
CA PHE A 51 16.84 -34.46 -30.98
C PHE A 51 17.76 -34.06 -29.81
N LEU A 52 19.07 -33.95 -30.02
CA LEU A 52 20.03 -33.54 -28.99
C LEU A 52 19.78 -32.13 -28.48
N LEU A 53 19.36 -31.20 -29.35
CA LEU A 53 19.04 -29.83 -28.96
C LEU A 53 17.69 -29.72 -28.23
N ALA A 54 16.66 -30.44 -28.69
CA ALA A 54 15.33 -30.38 -28.08
C ALA A 54 15.26 -31.10 -26.72
N THR A 55 16.09 -32.11 -26.47
CA THR A 55 16.05 -32.91 -25.24
C THR A 55 16.33 -32.08 -23.96
N PRO A 56 17.39 -31.24 -23.88
CA PRO A 56 17.57 -30.31 -22.77
C PRO A 56 16.41 -29.32 -22.63
N VAL A 57 15.85 -28.84 -23.73
CA VAL A 57 14.70 -27.92 -23.68
C VAL A 57 13.49 -28.63 -23.07
N GLN A 58 13.20 -29.85 -23.49
CA GLN A 58 12.06 -30.64 -23.03
C GLN A 58 12.16 -30.96 -21.54
N PHE A 59 13.28 -31.56 -21.11
CA PHE A 59 13.37 -32.17 -19.79
C PHE A 59 14.04 -31.29 -18.73
N TYR A 60 14.87 -30.32 -19.09
CA TYR A 60 15.48 -29.39 -18.13
C TYR A 60 14.70 -28.09 -18.04
N SER A 61 14.53 -27.40 -19.18
CA SER A 61 13.80 -26.12 -19.23
C SER A 61 12.29 -26.34 -19.05
N GLY A 62 11.75 -27.39 -19.66
CA GLY A 62 10.35 -27.78 -19.57
C GLY A 62 9.94 -28.51 -18.29
N ALA A 63 10.89 -28.96 -17.46
CA ALA A 63 10.65 -29.74 -16.23
C ALA A 63 9.55 -29.16 -15.32
N GLN A 64 9.49 -27.84 -15.23
CA GLN A 64 8.51 -27.14 -14.39
C GLN A 64 7.07 -27.31 -14.85
N PHE A 65 6.84 -27.43 -16.17
CA PHE A 65 5.52 -27.63 -16.73
C PHE A 65 5.02 -29.04 -16.41
N TYR A 66 5.89 -30.05 -16.44
CA TYR A 66 5.55 -31.40 -15.99
C TYR A 66 5.16 -31.46 -14.51
N VAL A 67 5.97 -30.82 -13.65
CA VAL A 67 5.67 -30.76 -12.20
C VAL A 67 4.37 -30.00 -11.94
N GLY A 68 4.15 -28.89 -12.65
CA GLY A 68 2.92 -28.09 -12.55
C GLY A 68 1.69 -28.86 -13.02
N ALA A 69 1.78 -29.52 -14.18
CA ALA A 69 0.72 -30.34 -14.75
C ALA A 69 0.33 -31.48 -13.81
N TYR A 70 1.31 -32.22 -13.28
CA TYR A 70 1.06 -33.31 -12.34
C TYR A 70 0.34 -32.84 -11.07
N ARG A 71 0.78 -31.71 -10.49
CA ARG A 71 0.15 -31.13 -9.30
C ARG A 71 -1.28 -30.68 -9.58
N SER A 72 -1.51 -30.01 -10.71
CA SER A 72 -2.84 -29.54 -11.13
C SER A 72 -3.82 -30.70 -11.28
N LEU A 73 -3.43 -31.72 -12.06
CA LEU A 73 -4.25 -32.91 -12.28
C LEU A 73 -4.56 -33.65 -10.98
N LYS A 74 -3.57 -33.77 -10.07
CA LYS A 74 -3.78 -34.38 -8.75
C LYS A 74 -4.79 -33.62 -7.90
N SER A 75 -4.88 -32.31 -8.06
CA SER A 75 -5.89 -31.48 -7.38
C SER A 75 -7.25 -31.43 -8.08
N GLY A 76 -7.45 -32.19 -9.17
CA GLY A 76 -8.71 -32.20 -9.92
C GLY A 76 -8.93 -30.97 -10.80
N SER A 77 -7.88 -30.19 -11.11
CA SER A 77 -7.95 -29.00 -11.96
C SER A 77 -7.01 -29.11 -13.15
N ALA A 78 -7.28 -28.37 -14.21
CA ALA A 78 -6.40 -28.28 -15.37
C ALA A 78 -5.94 -26.83 -15.56
N ASN A 79 -4.65 -26.63 -15.81
CA ASN A 79 -4.05 -25.31 -15.97
C ASN A 79 -3.14 -25.27 -17.22
N MET A 80 -2.56 -24.10 -17.50
CA MET A 80 -1.67 -23.88 -18.65
C MET A 80 -0.50 -24.88 -18.71
N ASP A 81 0.02 -25.31 -17.55
CA ASP A 81 1.15 -26.25 -17.51
C ASP A 81 0.76 -27.63 -18.09
N VAL A 82 -0.52 -28.04 -17.96
CA VAL A 82 -1.07 -29.27 -18.57
C VAL A 82 -1.06 -29.18 -20.10
N LEU A 83 -1.52 -28.06 -20.67
CA LEU A 83 -1.55 -27.86 -22.12
C LEU A 83 -0.14 -27.90 -22.71
N VAL A 84 0.79 -27.18 -22.09
CA VAL A 84 2.20 -27.13 -22.53
C VAL A 84 2.85 -28.49 -22.42
N ALA A 85 2.71 -29.18 -21.27
CA ALA A 85 3.30 -30.50 -21.06
C ALA A 85 2.77 -31.52 -22.07
N MET A 86 1.46 -31.52 -22.35
CA MET A 86 0.86 -32.46 -23.28
C MET A 86 1.25 -32.19 -24.74
N GLY A 87 1.11 -30.94 -25.21
CA GLY A 87 1.41 -30.59 -26.60
C GLY A 87 2.87 -30.77 -26.96
N THR A 88 3.79 -30.33 -26.08
CA THR A 88 5.23 -30.46 -26.30
C THR A 88 5.69 -31.91 -26.22
N SER A 89 5.15 -32.70 -25.28
CA SER A 89 5.46 -34.14 -25.21
C SER A 89 4.98 -34.89 -26.44
N ALA A 90 3.77 -34.58 -26.93
CA ALA A 90 3.21 -35.20 -28.12
C ALA A 90 4.11 -34.96 -29.35
N ALA A 91 4.52 -33.71 -29.58
CA ALA A 91 5.45 -33.36 -30.66
C ALA A 91 6.84 -34.00 -30.47
N TYR A 92 7.39 -33.97 -29.26
CA TYR A 92 8.71 -34.52 -28.96
C TYR A 92 8.76 -36.03 -29.14
N PHE A 93 7.86 -36.80 -28.50
CA PHE A 93 7.88 -38.26 -28.58
C PHE A 93 7.56 -38.79 -29.98
N TYR A 94 6.66 -38.14 -30.72
CA TYR A 94 6.46 -38.45 -32.13
C TYR A 94 7.76 -38.27 -32.93
N SER A 95 8.45 -37.16 -32.71
CA SER A 95 9.72 -36.87 -33.39
C SER A 95 10.81 -37.87 -33.02
N VAL A 96 10.86 -38.34 -31.77
CA VAL A 96 11.76 -39.42 -31.33
C VAL A 96 11.47 -40.71 -32.11
N VAL A 97 10.20 -41.14 -32.17
CA VAL A 97 9.81 -42.36 -32.89
C VAL A 97 10.21 -42.27 -34.36
N ILE A 98 9.89 -41.15 -35.03
CA ILE A 98 10.27 -40.96 -36.43
C ILE A 98 11.79 -41.04 -36.57
N THR A 99 12.55 -40.26 -35.81
CA THR A 99 14.03 -40.20 -35.90
C THR A 99 14.71 -41.57 -35.82
N PHE A 100 14.18 -42.50 -35.03
CA PHE A 100 14.79 -43.82 -34.82
C PHE A 100 14.15 -44.96 -35.64
N THR A 101 12.98 -44.76 -36.24
CA THR A 101 12.30 -45.83 -37.01
C THR A 101 12.24 -45.56 -38.51
N THR A 102 12.06 -44.31 -38.93
CA THR A 102 11.75 -43.93 -40.32
C THR A 102 12.35 -42.57 -40.69
N SER A 103 12.68 -42.36 -41.96
CA SER A 103 13.08 -41.04 -42.47
C SER A 103 11.84 -40.17 -42.76
N GLY A 104 11.25 -39.56 -41.73
CA GLY A 104 10.07 -38.69 -41.83
C GLY A 104 10.31 -37.28 -41.30
N HIS A 105 9.32 -36.40 -41.48
CA HIS A 105 9.34 -35.06 -40.88
C HIS A 105 9.27 -35.15 -39.35
N VAL A 106 10.19 -34.46 -38.68
CA VAL A 106 10.27 -34.34 -37.22
C VAL A 106 9.77 -32.96 -36.80
N TYR A 107 9.29 -32.85 -35.56
CA TYR A 107 8.71 -31.64 -34.96
C TYR A 107 9.40 -31.26 -33.65
N PHE A 108 10.71 -31.53 -33.55
CA PHE A 108 11.49 -31.19 -32.37
C PHE A 108 11.56 -29.67 -32.15
N GLU A 109 11.64 -28.91 -33.24
CA GLU A 109 11.66 -27.45 -33.24
C GLU A 109 10.35 -26.89 -32.67
N SER A 110 9.21 -27.47 -33.06
CA SER A 110 7.90 -27.09 -32.55
C SER A 110 7.88 -27.20 -31.02
N SER A 111 8.26 -28.36 -30.47
CA SER A 111 8.32 -28.57 -29.02
C SER A 111 9.25 -27.58 -28.31
N ALA A 112 10.47 -27.42 -28.82
CA ALA A 112 11.50 -26.57 -28.22
C ALA A 112 11.10 -25.08 -28.24
N ILE A 113 10.56 -24.59 -29.36
CA ILE A 113 10.14 -23.19 -29.52
C ILE A 113 8.97 -22.87 -28.60
N ILE A 114 7.97 -23.76 -28.48
CA ILE A 114 6.83 -23.57 -27.57
C ILE A 114 7.32 -23.40 -26.13
N ILE A 115 8.18 -24.30 -25.65
CA ILE A 115 8.75 -24.22 -24.30
C ILE A 115 9.51 -22.92 -24.11
N THR A 116 10.34 -22.52 -25.07
CA THR A 116 11.12 -21.28 -25.02
C THR A 116 10.22 -20.03 -24.95
N LEU A 117 9.17 -19.96 -25.78
CA LEU A 117 8.25 -18.81 -25.80
C LEU A 117 7.41 -18.72 -24.53
N VAL A 118 6.92 -19.84 -24.01
CA VAL A 118 6.19 -19.87 -22.74
C VAL A 118 7.11 -19.48 -21.58
N LEU A 119 8.36 -19.94 -21.58
CA LEU A 119 9.39 -19.51 -20.61
C LEU A 119 9.68 -18.02 -20.69
N LEU A 120 9.77 -17.46 -21.90
CA LEU A 120 9.92 -16.03 -22.10
C LEU A 120 8.72 -15.27 -21.52
N GLY A 121 7.50 -15.75 -21.77
CA GLY A 121 6.28 -15.20 -21.17
C GLY A 121 6.35 -15.19 -19.64
N LYS A 122 6.68 -16.33 -19.01
CA LYS A 122 6.85 -16.43 -17.54
C LYS A 122 8.00 -15.56 -17.01
N LEU A 123 9.06 -15.36 -17.78
CA LEU A 123 10.18 -14.48 -17.41
C LEU A 123 9.79 -13.01 -17.47
N LEU A 124 9.13 -12.58 -18.54
CA LEU A 124 8.57 -11.24 -18.68
C LEU A 124 7.54 -10.97 -17.57
N GLU A 125 6.74 -11.98 -17.23
CA GLU A 125 5.80 -11.94 -16.12
C GLU A 125 6.49 -11.68 -14.78
N ALA A 126 7.47 -12.51 -14.44
CA ALA A 126 8.20 -12.38 -13.18
C ALA A 126 8.95 -11.04 -13.09
N ALA A 127 9.49 -10.54 -14.22
CA ALA A 127 10.17 -9.25 -14.31
C ALA A 127 9.20 -8.06 -14.16
N ALA A 128 8.02 -8.10 -14.80
CA ALA A 128 7.02 -7.05 -14.72
C ALA A 128 6.51 -6.86 -13.29
N ARG A 129 6.25 -7.97 -12.58
CA ARG A 129 5.80 -7.92 -11.18
C ARG A 129 6.88 -7.38 -10.21
N GLY A 130 8.16 -7.29 -10.62
CA GLY A 130 9.29 -6.91 -9.77
C GLY A 130 9.57 -5.41 -9.64
N ARG A 131 9.08 -4.57 -10.57
CA ARG A 131 9.39 -3.12 -10.63
C ARG A 131 8.64 -2.25 -9.62
N THR A 132 7.79 -2.84 -8.80
CA THR A 132 6.82 -2.13 -7.94
C THR A 132 7.16 -2.13 -6.46
N SER A 133 8.10 -2.97 -6.04
CA SER A 133 8.72 -2.86 -4.70
C SER A 133 9.64 -1.63 -4.57
N GLU A 134 9.82 -0.85 -5.64
CA GLU A 134 10.67 0.33 -5.67
C GLU A 134 10.05 1.53 -4.92
N ALA A 135 8.73 1.64 -4.87
CA ALA A 135 8.05 2.69 -4.08
C ALA A 135 8.28 2.49 -2.57
N ILE A 136 8.16 1.26 -2.07
CA ILE A 136 8.51 0.91 -0.67
C ILE A 136 10.01 1.12 -0.42
N LYS A 137 10.85 0.81 -1.42
CA LYS A 137 12.30 1.02 -1.33
C LYS A 137 12.66 2.51 -1.19
N LYS A 138 11.92 3.41 -1.85
CA LYS A 138 12.07 4.86 -1.64
C LYS A 138 11.73 5.25 -0.21
N LEU A 139 10.69 4.68 0.40
CA LEU A 139 10.36 4.90 1.81
C LEU A 139 11.46 4.40 2.76
N MET A 140 12.05 3.23 2.49
CA MET A 140 13.18 2.71 3.28
C MET A 140 14.45 3.57 3.16
N GLY A 141 14.64 4.24 2.02
CA GLY A 141 15.76 5.17 1.81
C GLY A 141 15.63 6.49 2.57
N LEU A 142 14.47 6.77 3.18
CA LEU A 142 14.23 7.98 3.95
C LEU A 142 14.83 7.92 5.35
N VAL A 143 15.10 6.72 5.90
CA VAL A 143 15.68 6.59 7.23
C VAL A 143 17.20 6.77 7.14
N PRO A 144 17.80 7.68 7.93
CA PRO A 144 19.25 7.82 7.99
C PRO A 144 19.89 6.53 8.53
N LYS A 145 21.14 6.25 8.14
CA LYS A 145 21.86 5.05 8.59
C LYS A 145 22.54 5.24 9.95
N THR A 146 22.88 6.49 10.27
CA THR A 146 23.56 6.89 11.50
C THR A 146 22.74 7.95 12.25
N ALA A 147 22.99 8.06 13.55
CA ALA A 147 22.41 9.05 14.46
C ALA A 147 23.49 9.58 15.39
N TRP A 148 23.41 10.87 15.71
CA TRP A 148 24.24 11.50 16.74
C TRP A 148 23.55 11.38 18.09
N VAL A 149 24.20 10.76 19.06
CA VAL A 149 23.68 10.59 20.43
C VAL A 149 24.63 11.17 21.47
N ILE A 150 24.07 11.68 22.56
CA ILE A 150 24.82 12.10 23.73
C ILE A 150 24.82 10.97 24.74
N ARG A 151 25.98 10.36 24.99
CA ARG A 151 26.17 9.38 26.06
C ARG A 151 27.37 9.79 26.89
N ASN A 152 27.25 9.75 28.22
CA ASN A 152 28.30 10.18 29.15
C ASN A 152 28.82 11.61 28.88
N GLY A 153 27.96 12.51 28.40
CA GLY A 153 28.31 13.89 28.08
C GLY A 153 29.12 14.09 26.79
N GLN A 154 29.33 13.03 25.99
CA GLN A 154 30.03 13.11 24.69
C GLN A 154 29.07 12.85 23.53
N GLU A 155 29.26 13.58 22.44
CA GLU A 155 28.56 13.34 21.17
C GLU A 155 29.23 12.19 20.41
N LEU A 156 28.45 11.16 20.07
CA LEU A 156 28.90 9.97 19.36
C LEU A 156 28.00 9.71 18.16
N GLU A 157 28.60 9.43 17.01
CA GLU A 157 27.87 8.93 15.84
C GLU A 157 27.77 7.40 15.92
N ILE A 158 26.54 6.88 16.02
CA ILE A 158 26.26 5.44 16.08
C ILE A 158 25.31 5.03 14.96
N ALA A 159 25.22 3.74 14.67
CA ALA A 159 24.20 3.23 13.75
C ALA A 159 22.80 3.44 14.36
N VAL A 160 21.80 3.80 13.54
CA VAL A 160 20.40 3.98 14.01
C VAL A 160 19.86 2.71 14.70
N ALA A 161 20.35 1.53 14.30
CA ALA A 161 19.99 0.26 14.91
C ALA A 161 20.49 0.07 16.36
N GLU A 162 21.45 0.88 16.81
CA GLU A 162 22.05 0.84 18.16
C GLU A 162 21.46 1.91 19.10
N VAL A 163 20.53 2.74 18.58
CA VAL A 163 19.81 3.75 19.37
C VAL A 163 18.77 3.03 20.23
N VAL A 164 18.80 3.30 21.54
CA VAL A 164 17.87 2.72 22.51
C VAL A 164 16.92 3.78 23.07
N PRO A 165 15.71 3.41 23.50
CA PRO A 165 14.82 4.34 24.19
C PRO A 165 15.51 4.97 25.40
N GLY A 166 15.36 6.29 25.54
CA GLY A 166 16.03 7.09 26.56
C GLY A 166 17.33 7.77 26.10
N ASP A 167 17.92 7.36 24.98
CA ASP A 167 19.06 8.09 24.40
C ASP A 167 18.66 9.53 24.06
N VAL A 168 19.58 10.47 24.28
CA VAL A 168 19.44 11.86 23.82
C VAL A 168 20.07 11.97 22.46
N VAL A 169 19.26 12.25 21.44
CA VAL A 169 19.66 12.33 20.04
C VAL A 169 19.76 13.79 19.62
N ILE A 170 20.81 14.13 18.87
CA ILE A 170 21.03 15.46 18.29
C ILE A 170 20.68 15.41 16.81
N VAL A 171 19.89 16.37 16.34
CA VAL A 171 19.56 16.55 14.93
C VAL A 171 19.87 17.98 14.54
N ARG A 172 20.73 18.14 13.54
CA ARG A 172 21.14 19.46 13.02
C ARG A 172 20.16 19.95 11.93
N PRO A 173 20.19 21.25 11.59
CA PRO A 173 19.39 21.77 10.49
C PRO A 173 19.67 21.02 9.18
N GLY A 174 18.62 20.64 8.45
CA GLY A 174 18.68 19.87 7.20
C GLY A 174 18.83 18.36 7.38
N GLU A 175 19.09 17.86 8.60
CA GLU A 175 19.19 16.42 8.87
C GLU A 175 17.79 15.79 9.04
N ARG A 176 17.73 14.48 8.80
CA ARG A 176 16.52 13.69 9.05
C ARG A 176 16.52 13.20 10.49
N ILE A 177 15.35 13.20 11.09
CA ILE A 177 15.15 12.66 12.44
C ILE A 177 15.28 11.13 12.38
N PRO A 178 16.19 10.49 13.13
CA PRO A 178 16.49 9.06 12.95
C PRO A 178 15.47 8.11 13.58
N VAL A 179 14.85 8.50 14.69
CA VAL A 179 13.90 7.70 15.49
C VAL A 179 12.80 8.61 16.04
N ASP A 180 11.71 8.03 16.55
CA ASP A 180 10.64 8.83 17.17
C ASP A 180 11.01 9.19 18.61
N GLY A 181 10.60 10.37 19.07
CA GLY A 181 10.86 10.80 20.43
C GLY A 181 10.24 12.14 20.81
N GLN A 182 10.70 12.70 21.91
CA GLN A 182 10.20 13.96 22.48
C GLN A 182 11.32 15.00 22.60
N VAL A 183 11.09 16.22 22.12
CA VAL A 183 12.07 17.32 22.18
C VAL A 183 12.39 17.66 23.63
N LEU A 184 13.67 17.75 23.95
CA LEU A 184 14.19 18.19 25.26
C LEU A 184 14.69 19.62 25.20
N GLU A 185 15.44 19.98 24.15
CA GLU A 185 16.05 21.29 23.98
C GLU A 185 16.04 21.70 22.50
N GLY A 186 15.90 23.01 22.26
CA GLY A 186 15.90 23.61 20.94
C GLY A 186 14.51 23.93 20.42
N HIS A 187 14.46 24.74 19.38
CA HIS A 187 13.25 25.11 18.65
C HIS A 187 13.55 24.99 17.15
N SER A 188 12.69 24.32 16.40
CA SER A 188 12.84 24.20 14.96
C SER A 188 11.55 23.79 14.27
N ALA A 189 11.41 24.20 13.01
CA ALA A 189 10.39 23.69 12.11
C ALA A 189 10.77 22.29 11.57
N VAL A 190 9.85 21.34 11.68
CA VAL A 190 9.98 19.98 11.17
C VAL A 190 9.02 19.74 10.02
N ASP A 191 9.54 19.28 8.90
CA ASP A 191 8.79 18.94 7.70
C ASP A 191 8.33 17.49 7.77
N GLU A 192 7.03 17.33 8.03
CA GLU A 192 6.35 16.04 8.17
C GLU A 192 5.58 15.64 6.89
N SER A 193 5.74 16.39 5.78
CA SER A 193 4.97 16.23 4.53
C SER A 193 5.00 14.82 3.96
N MET A 194 6.11 14.11 4.12
CA MET A 194 6.28 12.73 3.65
C MET A 194 5.42 11.70 4.39
N LEU A 195 4.96 12.02 5.61
CA LEU A 195 4.14 11.13 6.45
C LEU A 195 2.69 11.60 6.55
N THR A 196 2.48 12.91 6.74
CA THR A 196 1.15 13.49 6.95
C THR A 196 0.52 13.96 5.64
N GLY A 197 1.31 14.25 4.61
CA GLY A 197 0.86 14.87 3.36
C GLY A 197 0.65 16.39 3.47
N GLU A 198 0.86 16.99 4.64
CA GLU A 198 0.72 18.43 4.83
C GLU A 198 2.00 19.17 4.43
N SER A 199 1.86 20.19 3.59
CA SER A 199 3.01 20.91 2.99
C SER A 199 3.68 21.92 3.92
N LEU A 200 3.02 22.32 5.01
CA LEU A 200 3.55 23.32 5.93
C LEU A 200 4.36 22.63 7.04
N PRO A 201 5.62 23.03 7.27
CA PRO A 201 6.39 22.56 8.41
C PRO A 201 5.72 22.89 9.74
N VAL A 202 5.82 21.98 10.70
CA VAL A 202 5.26 22.11 12.04
C VAL A 202 6.37 22.58 12.99
N GLU A 203 6.13 23.64 13.74
CA GLU A 203 7.07 24.10 14.76
C GLU A 203 7.14 23.12 15.93
N LYS A 204 8.35 22.89 16.44
CA LYS A 204 8.62 21.97 17.54
C LYS A 204 9.40 22.68 18.63
N GLU A 205 8.89 22.58 19.85
CA GLU A 205 9.45 23.13 21.08
C GLU A 205 9.68 22.01 22.13
N PRO A 206 10.39 22.28 23.23
CA PRO A 206 10.58 21.31 24.31
C PRO A 206 9.24 20.74 24.83
N GLY A 207 9.10 19.42 24.81
CA GLY A 207 7.87 18.70 25.14
C GLY A 207 7.11 18.16 23.93
N ASP A 208 7.37 18.66 22.72
CA ASP A 208 6.70 18.19 21.52
C ASP A 208 7.25 16.86 21.01
N ALA A 209 6.39 16.09 20.35
CA ALA A 209 6.77 14.84 19.70
C ALA A 209 7.41 15.10 18.31
N VAL A 210 8.46 14.34 18.02
CA VAL A 210 9.13 14.27 16.72
C VAL A 210 9.06 12.87 16.15
N THR A 211 8.83 12.78 14.84
CA THR A 211 8.66 11.50 14.14
C THR A 211 9.87 11.19 13.27
N GLY A 212 10.34 9.95 13.28
CA GLY A 212 11.45 9.50 12.44
C GLY A 212 11.19 9.67 10.94
N ALA A 213 12.27 9.86 10.18
CA ALA A 213 12.33 10.14 8.74
C ALA A 213 11.79 11.51 8.27
N THR A 214 11.24 12.31 9.18
CA THR A 214 10.93 13.74 8.93
C THR A 214 12.20 14.58 8.85
N ILE A 215 12.11 15.79 8.28
CA ILE A 215 13.28 16.64 8.03
C ILE A 215 13.25 17.82 8.99
N ASN A 216 14.30 17.97 9.78
CA ASN A 216 14.53 19.16 10.58
C ASN A 216 15.00 20.31 9.67
N LYS A 217 14.37 21.49 9.72
CA LYS A 217 14.70 22.59 8.79
C LYS A 217 15.71 23.58 9.35
N ASN A 218 15.41 24.23 10.48
CA ASN A 218 16.03 25.51 10.82
C ASN A 218 16.99 25.44 12.02
N GLY A 219 16.53 24.87 13.13
CA GLY A 219 17.23 24.85 14.42
C GLY A 219 17.85 23.51 14.76
N LEU A 220 18.78 23.50 15.73
CA LEU A 220 19.29 22.26 16.31
C LEU A 220 18.28 21.74 17.33
N LEU A 221 17.92 20.47 17.22
CA LEU A 221 17.03 19.79 18.16
C LEU A 221 17.81 18.74 18.95
N LYS A 222 17.63 18.73 20.26
CA LYS A 222 17.96 17.59 21.10
C LYS A 222 16.67 16.96 21.59
N PHE A 223 16.51 15.67 21.36
CA PHE A 223 15.29 14.97 21.72
C PHE A 223 15.60 13.63 22.37
N ARG A 224 14.73 13.16 23.26
CA ARG A 224 14.81 11.85 23.89
C ARG A 224 14.15 10.81 22.99
N ALA A 225 14.88 9.76 22.61
CA ALA A 225 14.31 8.65 21.85
C ALA A 225 13.25 7.91 22.67
N GLU A 226 12.06 7.71 22.11
CA GLU A 226 10.97 6.94 22.75
C GLU A 226 10.73 5.61 22.04
N LYS A 227 10.59 5.66 20.72
CA LYS A 227 10.32 4.46 19.90
C LYS A 227 11.44 4.31 18.88
N THR A 228 12.12 3.17 18.92
CA THR A 228 13.24 2.87 18.02
C THR A 228 12.97 1.61 17.20
N GLY A 229 13.72 1.43 16.10
CA GLY A 229 13.63 0.24 15.25
C GLY A 229 12.21 -0.04 14.74
N LYS A 230 11.67 -1.21 15.12
CA LYS A 230 10.36 -1.70 14.65
C LYS A 230 9.16 -0.95 15.23
N ASP A 231 9.37 -0.22 16.32
CA ASP A 231 8.29 0.47 17.03
C ASP A 231 8.06 1.89 16.51
N THR A 232 8.91 2.37 15.60
CA THR A 232 8.75 3.68 14.94
C THR A 232 7.47 3.74 14.10
N VAL A 233 6.90 4.95 13.95
CA VAL A 233 5.73 5.20 13.10
C VAL A 233 5.97 4.71 11.68
N LEU A 234 7.12 5.05 11.08
CA LEU A 234 7.46 4.62 9.73
C LEU A 234 7.60 3.09 9.62
N ALA A 235 8.23 2.41 10.59
CA ALA A 235 8.32 0.96 10.56
C ALA A 235 6.94 0.28 10.64
N ARG A 236 6.00 0.84 11.41
CA ARG A 236 4.61 0.37 11.44
C ARG A 236 3.91 0.59 10.10
N ILE A 237 4.09 1.75 9.47
CA ILE A 237 3.54 2.02 8.13
C ILE A 237 4.08 1.00 7.13
N ILE A 238 5.40 0.77 7.11
CA ILE A 238 6.03 -0.23 6.23
C ILE A 238 5.43 -1.61 6.47
N ARG A 239 5.31 -2.03 7.75
CA ARG A 239 4.74 -3.32 8.10
C ARG A 239 3.28 -3.47 7.65
N LEU A 240 2.46 -2.43 7.83
CA LEU A 240 1.07 -2.43 7.36
C LEU A 240 0.99 -2.54 5.83
N VAL A 241 1.90 -1.90 5.10
CA VAL A 241 2.00 -2.02 3.64
C VAL A 241 2.46 -3.41 3.22
N GLU A 242 3.45 -3.99 3.89
CA GLU A 242 3.92 -5.36 3.62
C GLU A 242 2.82 -6.40 3.89
N GLU A 243 2.10 -6.27 5.02
CA GLU A 243 0.95 -7.13 5.36
C GLU A 243 -0.17 -7.01 4.33
N ALA A 244 -0.43 -5.80 3.82
CA ALA A 244 -1.41 -5.56 2.76
C ALA A 244 -1.00 -6.11 1.38
N GLN A 245 0.30 -6.22 1.07
CA GLN A 245 0.78 -6.79 -0.20
C GLN A 245 0.78 -8.33 -0.21
N GLY A 246 0.73 -8.98 0.96
CA GLY A 246 0.73 -10.43 1.09
C GLY A 246 -0.61 -11.12 0.84
N SER A 247 -1.71 -10.37 0.68
CA SER A 247 -3.04 -10.93 0.47
C SER A 247 -3.33 -11.18 -1.02
N LYS A 248 -3.84 -12.39 -1.34
CA LYS A 248 -4.23 -12.75 -2.71
C LYS A 248 -5.53 -12.03 -3.09
N ALA A 249 -5.49 -11.22 -4.15
CA ALA A 249 -6.67 -10.51 -4.65
C ALA A 249 -7.74 -11.47 -5.24
N PRO A 250 -9.05 -11.19 -5.07
CA PRO A 250 -10.18 -11.97 -5.55
C PRO A 250 -10.17 -12.26 -7.05
N ILE A 251 -9.72 -11.33 -7.90
CA ILE A 251 -9.73 -11.56 -9.36
C ILE A 251 -8.65 -12.53 -9.84
N GLN A 252 -7.64 -12.84 -9.02
CA GLN A 252 -6.76 -13.98 -9.28
C GLN A 252 -7.60 -15.27 -9.37
N ARG A 253 -8.71 -15.34 -8.63
CA ARG A 253 -9.69 -16.44 -8.73
C ARG A 253 -10.46 -16.43 -10.05
N LEU A 254 -10.70 -15.27 -10.67
CA LEU A 254 -11.37 -15.22 -11.98
C LEU A 254 -10.49 -15.84 -13.07
N ALA A 255 -9.18 -15.54 -13.07
CA ALA A 255 -8.24 -16.19 -13.99
C ALA A 255 -8.13 -17.71 -13.74
N ASP A 256 -8.18 -18.14 -12.47
CA ASP A 256 -8.21 -19.56 -12.09
C ASP A 256 -9.52 -20.24 -12.53
N VAL A 257 -10.67 -19.56 -12.39
CA VAL A 257 -11.99 -20.04 -12.85
C VAL A 257 -12.03 -20.15 -14.37
N ILE A 258 -11.60 -19.11 -15.09
CA ILE A 258 -11.52 -19.14 -16.55
C ILE A 258 -10.62 -20.30 -16.99
N SER A 259 -9.45 -20.46 -16.38
CA SER A 259 -8.55 -21.59 -16.68
C SER A 259 -9.22 -22.94 -16.41
N GLY A 260 -10.00 -23.05 -15.33
CA GLY A 260 -10.73 -24.26 -14.97
C GLY A 260 -11.78 -24.72 -16.00
N TYR A 261 -12.38 -23.81 -16.76
CA TYR A 261 -13.31 -24.15 -17.85
C TYR A 261 -12.63 -24.18 -19.22
N PHE A 262 -11.73 -23.23 -19.47
CA PHE A 262 -11.07 -23.04 -20.74
C PHE A 262 -10.14 -24.21 -21.09
N VAL A 263 -9.33 -24.68 -20.13
CA VAL A 263 -8.36 -25.75 -20.39
C VAL A 263 -9.04 -27.08 -20.77
N PRO A 264 -10.08 -27.56 -20.04
CA PRO A 264 -10.82 -28.76 -20.46
C PRO A 264 -11.51 -28.60 -21.82
N ALA A 265 -12.09 -27.42 -22.11
CA ALA A 265 -12.74 -27.16 -23.39
C ALA A 265 -11.76 -27.23 -24.56
N VAL A 266 -10.59 -26.59 -24.43
CA VAL A 266 -9.51 -26.63 -25.43
C VAL A 266 -9.00 -28.04 -25.63
N LEU A 267 -8.82 -28.81 -24.54
CA LEU A 267 -8.39 -30.20 -24.64
C LEU A 267 -9.41 -31.05 -25.39
N GLY A 268 -10.70 -30.87 -25.11
CA GLY A 268 -11.79 -31.52 -25.84
C GLY A 268 -11.78 -31.19 -27.33
N ILE A 269 -11.61 -29.91 -27.69
CA ILE A 269 -11.52 -29.45 -29.08
C ILE A 269 -10.27 -30.03 -29.76
N ALA A 270 -9.12 -30.07 -29.07
CA ALA A 270 -7.89 -30.63 -29.61
C ALA A 270 -8.06 -32.13 -29.92
N VAL A 271 -8.61 -32.91 -28.98
CA VAL A 271 -8.88 -34.34 -29.18
C VAL A 271 -9.88 -34.55 -30.33
N LEU A 272 -10.94 -33.76 -30.40
CA LEU A 272 -11.91 -33.83 -31.49
C LEU A 272 -11.25 -33.52 -32.84
N THR A 273 -10.40 -32.50 -32.89
CA THR A 273 -9.63 -32.12 -34.08
C THR A 273 -8.72 -33.28 -34.51
N PHE A 274 -8.02 -33.92 -33.57
CA PHE A 274 -7.20 -35.10 -33.85
C PHE A 274 -8.04 -36.21 -34.50
N ILE A 275 -9.18 -36.57 -33.90
CA ILE A 275 -10.04 -37.66 -34.37
C ILE A 275 -10.57 -37.37 -35.77
N ILE A 276 -11.10 -36.16 -36.00
CA ILE A 276 -11.67 -35.76 -37.30
C ILE A 276 -10.60 -35.84 -38.39
N TRP A 277 -9.42 -35.25 -38.16
CA TRP A 277 -8.35 -35.26 -39.15
C TRP A 277 -7.80 -36.65 -39.40
N TYR A 278 -7.66 -37.47 -38.36
CA TYR A 278 -7.21 -38.85 -38.51
C TYR A 278 -8.18 -39.69 -39.35
N ILE A 279 -9.50 -39.53 -39.15
CA ILE A 279 -10.52 -40.24 -39.93
C ILE A 279 -10.55 -39.75 -41.39
N LEU A 280 -10.38 -38.44 -41.63
CA LEU A 280 -10.47 -37.87 -42.97
C LEU A 280 -9.22 -38.11 -43.84
N THR A 281 -8.02 -37.99 -43.26
CA THR A 281 -6.76 -38.11 -44.03
C THR A 281 -6.11 -39.48 -43.90
N GLY A 282 -6.41 -40.23 -42.83
CA GLY A 282 -5.69 -41.46 -42.47
C GLY A 282 -4.25 -41.21 -41.98
N GLU A 283 -3.78 -39.95 -41.98
CA GLU A 283 -2.41 -39.59 -41.64
C GLU A 283 -2.30 -39.15 -40.19
N PHE A 284 -1.64 -39.98 -39.38
CA PHE A 284 -1.37 -39.68 -37.97
C PHE A 284 -0.57 -38.38 -37.78
N ALA A 285 0.41 -38.13 -38.65
CA ALA A 285 1.25 -36.94 -38.61
C ALA A 285 0.42 -35.65 -38.69
N THR A 286 -0.43 -35.56 -39.72
CA THR A 286 -1.30 -34.41 -39.98
C THR A 286 -2.30 -34.19 -38.83
N ALA A 287 -2.90 -35.27 -38.31
CA ALA A 287 -3.79 -35.20 -37.14
C ALA A 287 -3.07 -34.69 -35.88
N LEU A 288 -1.84 -35.16 -35.64
CA LEU A 288 -1.02 -34.75 -34.49
C LEU A 288 -0.58 -33.29 -34.58
N ILE A 289 -0.21 -32.80 -35.77
CA ILE A 289 0.13 -31.39 -35.99
C ILE A 289 -1.08 -30.51 -35.67
N ASN A 290 -2.26 -30.87 -36.14
CA ASN A 290 -3.47 -30.08 -35.89
C ASN A 290 -3.86 -30.11 -34.41
N PHE A 291 -3.75 -31.27 -33.75
CA PHE A 291 -3.92 -31.40 -32.31
C PHE A 291 -2.97 -30.49 -31.52
N THR A 292 -1.67 -30.59 -31.80
CA THR A 292 -0.64 -29.80 -31.12
C THR A 292 -0.81 -28.31 -31.41
N SER A 293 -1.19 -27.93 -32.64
CA SER A 293 -1.46 -26.55 -33.03
C SER A 293 -2.59 -25.92 -32.21
N VAL A 294 -3.70 -26.65 -32.00
CA VAL A 294 -4.82 -26.21 -31.15
C VAL A 294 -4.36 -26.00 -29.70
N LEU A 295 -3.56 -26.92 -29.15
CA LEU A 295 -3.06 -26.78 -27.77
C LEU A 295 -2.11 -25.57 -27.61
N VAL A 296 -1.29 -25.29 -28.62
CA VAL A 296 -0.29 -24.21 -28.60
C VAL A 296 -0.94 -22.85 -28.74
N ILE A 297 -1.82 -22.68 -29.73
CA ILE A 297 -2.47 -21.39 -29.99
C ILE A 297 -3.37 -20.98 -28.83
N ALA A 298 -3.90 -21.96 -28.10
CA ALA A 298 -4.76 -21.74 -26.96
C ALA A 298 -4.03 -21.27 -25.69
N CYS A 299 -2.69 -21.15 -25.65
CA CYS A 299 -2.02 -20.70 -24.41
C CYS A 299 -2.54 -19.33 -23.95
N PRO A 300 -3.22 -19.21 -22.79
CA PRO A 300 -3.69 -17.94 -22.27
C PRO A 300 -2.56 -17.23 -21.50
N CYS A 301 -1.37 -17.19 -22.11
CA CYS A 301 -0.12 -16.71 -21.52
C CYS A 301 -0.23 -15.25 -21.00
N ALA A 302 -1.08 -14.41 -21.61
CA ALA A 302 -1.32 -13.03 -21.19
C ALA A 302 -2.39 -12.86 -20.09
N LEU A 303 -3.29 -13.85 -19.93
CA LEU A 303 -4.45 -13.75 -19.04
C LEU A 303 -4.04 -13.73 -17.56
N GLY A 304 -3.07 -14.57 -17.19
CA GLY A 304 -2.55 -14.62 -15.81
C GLY A 304 -1.78 -13.38 -15.36
N LEU A 305 -1.45 -12.51 -16.33
CA LEU A 305 -0.63 -11.32 -16.13
C LEU A 305 -1.42 -10.01 -16.11
N ALA A 306 -2.49 -9.95 -16.90
CA ALA A 306 -3.26 -8.73 -17.10
C ALA A 306 -3.68 -8.11 -15.77
N THR A 307 -4.29 -8.91 -14.90
CA THR A 307 -4.89 -8.39 -13.68
C THR A 307 -3.90 -8.06 -12.56
N PRO A 308 -2.91 -8.92 -12.24
CA PRO A 308 -1.88 -8.56 -11.27
C PRO A 308 -1.10 -7.30 -11.68
N THR A 309 -0.83 -7.12 -12.98
CA THR A 309 -0.14 -5.93 -13.49
C THR A 309 -1.02 -4.69 -13.34
N ALA A 310 -2.30 -4.76 -13.72
CA ALA A 310 -3.24 -3.65 -13.60
C ALA A 310 -3.44 -3.21 -12.14
N ILE A 311 -3.65 -4.14 -11.21
CA ILE A 311 -3.80 -3.85 -9.77
C ILE A 311 -2.53 -3.21 -9.22
N MET A 312 -1.38 -3.77 -9.55
CA MET A 312 -0.10 -3.31 -9.02
C MET A 312 0.26 -1.91 -9.52
N VAL A 313 0.01 -1.61 -10.80
CA VAL A 313 0.18 -0.25 -11.35
C VAL A 313 -0.87 0.71 -10.77
N GLY A 314 -2.13 0.28 -10.66
CA GLY A 314 -3.22 1.09 -10.11
C GLY A 314 -3.01 1.48 -8.65
N THR A 315 -2.61 0.52 -7.80
CA THR A 315 -2.26 0.77 -6.39
C THR A 315 -1.04 1.68 -6.25
N GLY A 316 0.00 1.48 -7.08
CA GLY A 316 1.15 2.38 -7.14
C GLY A 316 0.75 3.81 -7.51
N LYS A 317 -0.12 3.97 -8.50
CA LYS A 317 -0.63 5.28 -8.91
C LYS A 317 -1.52 5.93 -7.85
N GLY A 318 -2.33 5.13 -7.14
CA GLY A 318 -3.10 5.60 -5.99
C GLY A 318 -2.20 6.16 -4.90
N ALA A 319 -1.11 5.47 -4.57
CA ALA A 319 -0.17 5.90 -3.55
C ALA A 319 0.54 7.22 -3.92
N GLU A 320 0.87 7.43 -5.20
CA GLU A 320 1.39 8.72 -5.69
C GLU A 320 0.41 9.90 -5.48
N ASN A 321 -0.88 9.61 -5.31
CA ASN A 321 -1.93 10.60 -5.08
C ASN A 321 -2.48 10.54 -3.63
N GLY A 322 -1.74 9.94 -2.69
CA GLY A 322 -2.15 9.85 -1.28
C GLY A 322 -3.26 8.83 -0.98
N ILE A 323 -3.64 7.97 -1.94
CA ILE A 323 -4.67 6.94 -1.77
C ILE A 323 -3.99 5.58 -1.55
N LEU A 324 -4.07 5.06 -0.34
CA LEU A 324 -3.43 3.80 0.05
C LEU A 324 -4.43 2.66 0.06
N PHE A 325 -4.37 1.78 -0.95
CA PHE A 325 -5.18 0.57 -1.01
C PHE A 325 -4.49 -0.57 -0.24
N LYS A 326 -5.17 -1.13 0.77
CA LYS A 326 -4.67 -2.26 1.57
C LYS A 326 -4.90 -3.63 0.92
N GLY A 327 -4.50 -3.78 -0.35
CA GLY A 327 -4.71 -5.00 -1.14
C GLY A 327 -5.53 -4.75 -2.41
N GLY A 328 -5.34 -5.60 -3.42
CA GLY A 328 -5.96 -5.44 -4.74
C GLY A 328 -7.49 -5.51 -4.76
N GLU A 329 -8.05 -6.25 -3.81
CA GLU A 329 -9.49 -6.42 -3.64
C GLU A 329 -10.24 -5.14 -3.32
N HIS A 330 -9.61 -4.22 -2.59
CA HIS A 330 -10.19 -2.94 -2.26
C HIS A 330 -10.19 -2.00 -3.46
N LEU A 331 -9.16 -2.07 -4.30
CA LEU A 331 -9.11 -1.32 -5.56
C LEU A 331 -10.20 -1.79 -6.52
N GLU A 332 -10.41 -3.10 -6.63
CA GLU A 332 -11.49 -3.67 -7.44
C GLU A 332 -12.88 -3.28 -6.91
N ARG A 333 -13.11 -3.46 -5.59
CA ARG A 333 -14.39 -3.12 -4.97
C ARG A 333 -14.71 -1.63 -5.06
N ALA A 334 -13.70 -0.75 -5.02
CA ALA A 334 -13.89 0.68 -5.12
C ALA A 334 -14.64 1.09 -6.40
N HIS A 335 -14.41 0.41 -7.53
CA HIS A 335 -15.15 0.66 -8.78
C HIS A 335 -16.65 0.34 -8.67
N SER A 336 -17.01 -0.66 -7.85
CA SER A 336 -18.40 -1.11 -7.67
C SER A 336 -19.18 -0.36 -6.59
N LEU A 337 -18.56 0.63 -5.93
CA LEU A 337 -19.23 1.42 -4.89
C LEU A 337 -20.29 2.33 -5.51
N THR A 338 -21.51 2.25 -4.98
CA THR A 338 -22.65 3.09 -5.41
C THR A 338 -23.02 4.15 -4.38
N ALA A 339 -22.60 3.98 -3.12
CA ALA A 339 -22.85 4.90 -2.04
C ALA A 339 -21.60 5.06 -1.18
N ILE A 340 -21.32 6.28 -0.75
CA ILE A 340 -20.24 6.62 0.19
C ILE A 340 -20.90 7.24 1.41
N ILE A 341 -20.80 6.54 2.54
CA ILE A 341 -21.25 7.05 3.84
C ILE A 341 -20.00 7.57 4.55
N LEU A 342 -19.98 8.88 4.81
CA LEU A 342 -18.86 9.55 5.45
C LEU A 342 -19.18 9.74 6.93
N ASP A 343 -18.23 9.39 7.80
CA ASP A 343 -18.29 9.86 9.16
C ASP A 343 -18.09 11.38 9.19
N LYS A 344 -18.65 12.08 10.17
CA LYS A 344 -18.52 13.55 10.23
C LYS A 344 -17.18 13.92 10.88
N THR A 345 -16.92 13.36 12.05
CA THR A 345 -15.82 13.77 12.91
C THR A 345 -14.50 13.18 12.40
N GLY A 346 -13.51 14.01 12.09
CA GLY A 346 -12.20 13.55 11.61
C GLY A 346 -12.16 13.03 10.17
N THR A 347 -13.29 12.97 9.46
CA THR A 347 -13.35 12.65 8.02
C THR A 347 -13.77 13.87 7.19
N ILE A 348 -14.93 14.48 7.50
CA ILE A 348 -15.36 15.75 6.86
C ILE A 348 -14.80 16.95 7.61
N THR A 349 -14.62 16.82 8.92
CA THR A 349 -14.16 17.88 9.82
C THR A 349 -12.72 17.64 10.25
N LYS A 350 -12.03 18.70 10.70
CA LYS A 350 -10.66 18.64 11.22
C LYS A 350 -10.49 17.75 12.46
N GLY A 351 -11.59 17.35 13.11
CA GLY A 351 -11.56 16.54 14.33
C GLY A 351 -11.18 17.32 15.60
N GLU A 352 -10.83 18.60 15.46
CA GLU A 352 -10.48 19.49 16.56
C GLU A 352 -11.60 20.51 16.80
N PRO A 353 -12.16 20.59 18.02
CA PRO A 353 -13.11 21.64 18.35
C PRO A 353 -12.42 23.01 18.37
N GLN A 354 -13.10 24.03 17.84
CA GLN A 354 -12.65 25.41 17.88
C GLN A 354 -13.80 26.30 18.35
N VAL A 355 -13.49 27.31 19.16
CA VAL A 355 -14.47 28.33 19.57
C VAL A 355 -14.77 29.24 18.38
N THR A 356 -15.99 29.15 17.86
CA THR A 356 -16.48 29.97 16.74
C THR A 356 -17.16 31.25 17.22
N ASP A 357 -17.98 31.13 18.25
CA ASP A 357 -18.85 32.20 18.75
C ASP A 357 -18.67 32.35 20.26
N VAL A 358 -18.52 33.59 20.72
CA VAL A 358 -18.59 33.96 22.13
C VAL A 358 -19.75 34.94 22.25
N ARG A 359 -20.78 34.59 23.03
CA ARG A 359 -21.96 35.44 23.21
C ARG A 359 -22.21 35.67 24.69
N VAL A 360 -22.39 36.94 25.04
CA VAL A 360 -22.68 37.37 26.41
C VAL A 360 -24.14 37.84 26.45
N CYS A 361 -24.89 37.43 27.48
CA CYS A 361 -26.24 37.94 27.74
C CYS A 361 -26.32 38.42 29.20
N GLY A 362 -26.78 39.66 29.42
CA GLY A 362 -26.89 40.27 30.75
C GLY A 362 -26.80 41.80 30.74
N ALA A 363 -27.33 42.44 31.80
CA ALA A 363 -27.53 43.89 31.93
C ALA A 363 -26.25 44.76 31.99
N ASP A 364 -25.06 44.15 32.07
CA ASP A 364 -23.78 44.87 32.10
C ASP A 364 -23.16 45.07 30.70
N ALA A 365 -23.81 44.63 29.62
CA ALA A 365 -23.41 44.92 28.23
C ALA A 365 -23.71 46.38 27.80
N GLY A 366 -23.79 47.30 28.77
CA GLY A 366 -24.21 48.68 28.55
C GLY A 366 -24.32 49.50 29.83
N ALA A 367 -23.29 49.52 30.68
CA ALA A 367 -23.18 50.53 31.74
C ALA A 367 -22.77 51.89 31.12
N GLY A 368 -23.65 52.44 30.27
CA GLY A 368 -23.35 53.62 29.47
C GLY A 368 -24.50 54.21 28.67
N ALA A 369 -25.78 53.95 28.97
CA ALA A 369 -26.90 54.81 28.56
C ALA A 369 -28.19 54.43 29.30
N GLY A 370 -29.04 55.43 29.56
CA GLY A 370 -30.15 55.38 30.49
C GLY A 370 -31.26 54.35 30.22
N ALA A 371 -31.85 53.92 31.33
CA ALA A 371 -33.22 53.44 31.56
C ALA A 371 -34.08 53.02 30.34
N GLY A 372 -34.37 51.73 30.26
CA GLY A 372 -35.48 51.17 29.48
C GLY A 372 -35.56 49.65 29.67
N ALA A 373 -36.51 49.19 30.47
CA ALA A 373 -36.81 47.77 30.65
C ALA A 373 -37.39 47.17 29.36
N GLY A 374 -36.83 46.05 28.92
CA GLY A 374 -37.36 45.23 27.84
C GLY A 374 -36.49 43.98 27.67
N ALA A 375 -37.10 42.81 27.83
CA ALA A 375 -36.49 41.54 27.50
C ALA A 375 -36.39 41.45 25.98
N GLU A 376 -35.29 41.91 25.38
CA GLU A 376 -35.05 41.74 23.94
C GLU A 376 -33.56 41.88 23.61
N GLY A 377 -32.93 40.75 23.28
CA GLY A 377 -31.72 40.68 22.46
C GLY A 377 -30.38 40.56 23.19
N CYS A 378 -29.68 39.45 22.98
CA CYS A 378 -28.21 39.37 23.16
C CYS A 378 -27.51 40.13 22.01
N ALA A 379 -27.79 41.42 21.90
CA ALA A 379 -27.34 42.30 20.84
C ALA A 379 -26.44 43.39 21.42
N GLY A 380 -25.20 43.01 21.73
CA GLY A 380 -24.16 43.93 22.17
C GLY A 380 -22.78 43.30 22.00
N THR A 381 -22.08 43.67 20.93
CA THR A 381 -20.68 43.30 20.66
C THR A 381 -19.76 44.20 21.48
N ASP A 382 -19.74 44.03 22.79
CA ASP A 382 -18.67 44.60 23.62
C ASP A 382 -17.51 43.60 23.62
N ALA A 383 -16.46 43.90 22.84
CA ALA A 383 -15.25 43.08 22.76
C ALA A 383 -14.64 42.83 24.15
N ASP A 384 -14.81 43.78 25.08
CA ASP A 384 -14.38 43.67 26.46
C ASP A 384 -15.21 42.65 27.26
N ALA A 385 -16.51 42.56 26.99
CA ALA A 385 -17.41 41.59 27.64
C ALA A 385 -17.14 40.17 27.14
N GLU A 386 -16.96 39.98 25.83
CA GLU A 386 -16.57 38.69 25.24
C GLU A 386 -15.19 38.25 25.73
N GLY A 387 -14.23 39.18 25.80
CA GLY A 387 -12.90 38.94 26.35
C GLY A 387 -12.96 38.54 27.83
N ARG A 388 -13.81 39.18 28.64
CA ARG A 388 -14.01 38.82 30.04
C ARG A 388 -14.63 37.43 30.19
N LEU A 389 -15.65 37.09 29.40
CA LEU A 389 -16.27 35.76 29.43
C LEU A 389 -15.25 34.69 29.04
N LEU A 390 -14.50 34.90 27.96
CA LEU A 390 -13.48 33.97 27.50
C LEU A 390 -12.35 33.81 28.53
N ARG A 391 -11.94 34.90 29.20
CA ARG A 391 -10.95 34.87 30.30
C ARG A 391 -11.40 33.98 31.46
N LEU A 392 -12.63 34.18 31.92
CA LEU A 392 -13.18 33.42 33.04
C LEU A 392 -13.43 31.96 32.66
N ALA A 393 -13.93 31.71 31.45
CA ALA A 393 -14.15 30.35 30.94
C ALA A 393 -12.83 29.58 30.82
N ALA A 394 -11.79 30.20 30.25
CA ALA A 394 -10.47 29.60 30.13
C ALA A 394 -9.82 29.32 31.50
N ALA A 395 -10.09 30.13 32.53
CA ALA A 395 -9.56 29.92 33.87
C ALA A 395 -10.11 28.64 34.51
N VAL A 396 -11.42 28.41 34.39
CA VAL A 396 -12.07 27.18 34.87
C VAL A 396 -11.61 25.98 34.06
N GLU A 397 -11.55 26.11 32.73
CA GLU A 397 -11.24 25.02 31.80
C GLU A 397 -9.74 24.68 31.73
N LYS A 398 -8.85 25.53 32.27
CA LYS A 398 -7.40 25.28 32.33
C LYS A 398 -7.03 23.94 32.98
N ASN A 399 -7.84 23.48 33.93
CA ASN A 399 -7.62 22.23 34.68
C ASN A 399 -8.40 21.03 34.10
N SER A 400 -9.08 21.20 32.96
CA SER A 400 -9.93 20.19 32.34
C SER A 400 -9.24 19.57 31.13
N GLU A 401 -9.22 18.23 31.04
CA GLU A 401 -8.63 17.49 29.92
C GLU A 401 -9.60 17.35 28.73
N HIS A 402 -10.81 17.91 28.82
CA HIS A 402 -11.83 17.75 27.80
C HIS A 402 -11.48 18.51 26.51
N PRO A 403 -11.71 17.96 25.29
CA PRO A 403 -11.36 18.64 24.04
C PRO A 403 -11.97 20.05 23.88
N LEU A 404 -13.19 20.27 24.38
CA LEU A 404 -13.82 21.60 24.38
C LEU A 404 -13.13 22.59 25.34
N ALA A 405 -12.62 22.11 26.46
CA ALA A 405 -11.88 22.92 27.43
C ALA A 405 -10.58 23.45 26.80
N GLN A 406 -9.87 22.56 26.12
CA GLN A 406 -8.66 22.91 25.39
C GLN A 406 -8.94 23.95 24.30
N ALA A 407 -10.03 23.82 23.55
CA ALA A 407 -10.44 24.81 22.55
C ALA A 407 -10.66 26.21 23.14
N ILE A 408 -11.25 26.31 24.33
CA ILE A 408 -11.48 27.58 25.04
C ILE A 408 -10.16 28.18 25.53
N VAL A 409 -9.28 27.36 26.11
CA VAL A 409 -7.97 27.80 26.61
C VAL A 409 -7.07 28.27 25.46
N ILE A 410 -7.05 27.55 24.34
CA ILE A 410 -6.32 27.93 23.12
C ILE A 410 -6.84 29.28 22.61
N LYS A 411 -8.17 29.43 22.45
CA LYS A 411 -8.77 30.68 21.98
C LYS A 411 -8.42 31.87 22.88
N ALA A 412 -8.39 31.68 24.20
CA ALA A 412 -7.99 32.73 25.15
C ALA A 412 -6.51 33.11 25.00
N ARG A 413 -5.62 32.12 24.83
CA ARG A 413 -4.19 32.36 24.61
C ARG A 413 -3.92 33.07 23.27
N ASP A 414 -4.59 32.65 22.20
CA ASP A 414 -4.48 33.27 20.87
C ASP A 414 -4.91 34.73 20.88
N ASN A 415 -5.89 35.07 21.72
CA ASN A 415 -6.33 36.45 21.95
C ASN A 415 -5.42 37.24 22.92
N GLY A 416 -4.30 36.67 23.38
CA GLY A 416 -3.37 37.31 24.31
C GLY A 416 -3.92 37.52 25.72
N ILE A 417 -4.98 36.79 26.11
CA ILE A 417 -5.66 36.97 27.40
C ILE A 417 -4.86 36.26 28.49
N THR A 418 -4.56 36.98 29.58
CA THR A 418 -3.94 36.38 30.77
C THR A 418 -4.98 35.59 31.56
N ILE A 419 -4.76 34.27 31.68
CA ILE A 419 -5.69 33.34 32.32
C ILE A 419 -5.43 33.29 33.84
N PRO A 420 -6.39 33.70 34.69
CA PRO A 420 -6.24 33.65 36.16
C PRO A 420 -6.25 32.20 36.68
N GLU A 421 -5.79 31.99 37.92
CA GLU A 421 -5.89 30.68 38.57
C GLU A 421 -7.29 30.40 39.09
N ALA A 422 -7.75 29.17 38.86
CA ALA A 422 -8.97 28.63 39.43
C ALA A 422 -8.65 27.78 40.66
N THR A 423 -9.48 27.92 41.69
CA THR A 423 -9.41 27.14 42.94
C THR A 423 -10.67 26.28 43.08
N SER A 424 -10.60 25.17 43.82
CA SER A 424 -11.74 24.27 44.05
C SER A 424 -12.40 23.76 42.74
N PHE A 425 -11.59 23.34 41.77
CA PHE A 425 -12.09 22.76 40.52
C PHE A 425 -12.77 21.40 40.77
N GLU A 426 -13.98 21.25 40.23
CA GLU A 426 -14.79 20.04 40.28
C GLU A 426 -15.28 19.69 38.87
N ALA A 427 -14.95 18.49 38.39
CA ALA A 427 -15.51 17.95 37.17
C ALA A 427 -16.82 17.21 37.49
N LEU A 428 -17.89 17.54 36.78
CA LEU A 428 -19.22 16.95 36.90
C LEU A 428 -19.51 16.10 35.65
N PRO A 429 -19.26 14.77 35.68
CA PRO A 429 -19.33 13.92 34.48
C PRO A 429 -20.70 13.97 33.80
N GLY A 430 -20.72 14.31 32.51
CA GLY A 430 -21.95 14.43 31.72
C GLY A 430 -22.74 15.73 31.92
N TYR A 431 -22.24 16.66 32.76
CA TYR A 431 -22.85 17.95 33.06
C TYR A 431 -21.93 19.12 32.68
N GLY A 432 -20.67 19.10 33.15
CA GLY A 432 -19.72 20.19 32.93
C GLY A 432 -18.65 20.27 34.02
N VAL A 433 -18.20 21.48 34.33
CA VAL A 433 -17.18 21.78 35.35
C VAL A 433 -17.63 22.97 36.21
N ALA A 434 -17.15 22.98 37.46
CA ALA A 434 -17.34 24.07 38.40
C ALA A 434 -15.99 24.48 39.00
N ALA A 435 -15.75 25.77 39.20
CA ALA A 435 -14.57 26.23 39.94
C ALA A 435 -14.78 27.63 40.53
N ILE A 436 -13.89 28.04 41.42
CA ILE A 436 -13.85 29.38 41.99
C ILE A 436 -12.71 30.18 41.36
N VAL A 437 -13.03 31.26 40.66
CA VAL A 437 -12.07 32.17 40.01
C VAL A 437 -12.30 33.57 40.57
N GLU A 438 -11.25 34.23 41.07
CA GLU A 438 -11.34 35.59 41.64
C GLU A 438 -12.42 35.73 42.74
N GLY A 439 -12.65 34.66 43.51
CA GLY A 439 -13.68 34.61 44.57
C GLY A 439 -15.11 34.39 44.08
N GLN A 440 -15.34 34.21 42.78
CA GLN A 440 -16.65 33.93 42.18
C GLN A 440 -16.78 32.45 41.82
N THR A 441 -17.94 31.86 42.10
CA THR A 441 -18.25 30.48 41.68
C THR A 441 -18.71 30.49 40.22
N LEU A 442 -17.99 29.80 39.35
CA LEU A 442 -18.26 29.69 37.92
C LEU A 442 -18.66 28.27 37.57
N LEU A 443 -19.63 28.15 36.67
CA LEU A 443 -20.19 26.89 36.18
C LEU A 443 -20.15 26.91 34.65
N ILE A 444 -19.58 25.87 34.04
CA ILE A 444 -19.49 25.71 32.59
C ILE A 444 -20.01 24.33 32.24
N GLY A 445 -21.04 24.24 31.41
CA GLY A 445 -21.65 22.96 31.09
C GLY A 445 -22.92 23.07 30.28
N ASN A 446 -23.63 21.95 30.17
CA ASN A 446 -24.88 21.85 29.43
C ASN A 446 -26.09 22.35 30.24
N THR A 447 -27.27 22.38 29.59
CA THR A 447 -28.53 22.85 30.21
C THR A 447 -28.90 22.08 31.49
N ARG A 448 -28.58 20.79 31.57
CA ARG A 448 -28.87 19.98 32.76
C ARG A 448 -28.07 20.45 33.98
N LEU A 449 -26.85 20.95 33.77
CA LEU A 449 -26.04 21.54 34.85
C LEU A 449 -26.73 22.80 35.38
N MET A 450 -27.17 23.67 34.46
CA MET A 450 -27.82 24.94 34.80
C MET A 450 -29.13 24.71 35.57
N GLU A 451 -29.97 23.79 35.11
CA GLU A 451 -31.20 23.38 35.81
C GLU A 451 -30.91 22.83 37.20
N SER A 452 -29.90 21.97 37.35
CA SER A 452 -29.53 21.37 38.65
C SER A 452 -29.07 22.39 39.69
N LYS A 453 -28.58 23.55 39.24
CA LYS A 453 -28.11 24.65 40.09
C LYS A 453 -29.11 25.81 40.15
N GLY A 454 -30.31 25.67 39.56
CA GLY A 454 -31.36 26.68 39.58
C GLY A 454 -31.05 27.93 38.73
N ILE A 455 -30.21 27.80 37.70
CA ILE A 455 -29.84 28.91 36.80
C ILE A 455 -30.79 28.91 35.60
N ALA A 456 -31.53 30.00 35.41
CA ALA A 456 -32.41 30.19 34.27
C ALA A 456 -31.59 30.36 32.97
N ALA A 457 -31.76 29.43 32.02
CA ALA A 457 -31.07 29.44 30.73
C ALA A 457 -32.00 29.78 29.55
N GLU A 458 -33.20 30.29 29.83
CA GLU A 458 -34.29 30.54 28.87
C GLU A 458 -33.85 31.47 27.71
N ALA A 459 -33.02 32.47 28.00
CA ALA A 459 -32.48 33.40 27.00
C ALA A 459 -31.58 32.75 25.92
N PHE A 460 -31.09 31.52 26.15
CA PHE A 460 -30.24 30.78 25.19
C PHE A 460 -30.94 29.60 24.52
N GLN A 461 -32.21 29.32 24.85
CA GLN A 461 -32.93 28.16 24.29
C GLN A 461 -33.55 28.41 22.90
N GLU A 462 -33.70 29.68 22.48
CA GLU A 462 -34.50 30.05 21.30
C GLU A 462 -33.75 30.09 19.95
N GLN A 463 -32.46 29.73 19.88
CA GLN A 463 -31.67 29.83 18.65
C GLN A 463 -30.98 28.51 18.26
N ARG A 464 -31.76 27.44 18.13
CA ARG A 464 -31.25 26.16 17.64
C ARG A 464 -31.65 25.84 16.22
#